data_AF-A0A0H2MMA6-F1
#
_entry.id   AF-A0A0H2MMA6-F1
#
_cell.length_a   1.000
_cell.length_b   1.000
_cell.length_c   1.000
_cell.angle_alpha   90.00
_cell.angle_beta   90.00
_cell.angle_gamma   90.00
#
_symmetry.space_group_name_H-M   'P 1'
#
loop_
_entity.id
_entity.type
_entity.pdbx_description
1 polymer ?
#
loop_
_entity_poly.entity_id
_entity_poly.type
_entity_poly.pdbx_seq_one_letter_code
_entity_poly.pdbx_strand_id
1 'polypeptide(L)' 'MGFVIFLVGLVGVVFGMWGIYTDAGRARFDEMDGLYPMFSALLGGILVLVSIIVIYYRSR' A
#
# COMPACT_ATOMS: atom_id res chain seq x y z
N MET A 1 2.66 4.97 -17.29
CA MET A 1 3.09 5.43 -15.95
C MET A 1 1.98 5.32 -14.91
N GLY A 2 0.80 5.94 -15.10
CA GLY A 2 -0.32 5.80 -14.13
C GLY A 2 -0.67 4.37 -13.75
N PHE A 3 -0.77 3.46 -14.73
CA PHE A 3 -1.04 2.03 -14.45
C PHE A 3 0.05 1.32 -13.64
N VAL A 4 1.32 1.69 -13.83
CA VAL A 4 2.44 1.13 -13.04
C VAL A 4 2.35 1.60 -11.59
N ILE A 5 2.04 2.88 -11.37
CA ILE A 5 1.83 3.45 -10.04
C ILE A 5 0.66 2.77 -9.34
N PHE A 6 -0.43 2.51 -10.08
CA PHE A 6 -1.58 1.77 -9.57
C PHE A 6 -1.18 0.37 -9.08
N LEU A 7 -0.47 -0.41 -9.90
CA LEU A 7 -0.04 -1.76 -9.52
C LEU A 7 0.91 -1.77 -8.31
N VAL A 8 1.88 -0.86 -8.27
CA VAL A 8 2.80 -0.73 -7.12
C VAL A 8 2.02 -0.36 -5.85
N GLY A 9 1.09 0.58 -5.96
CA GLY A 9 0.21 0.95 -4.85
C GLY A 9 -0.61 -0.22 -4.36
N LEU A 10 -1.19 -1.01 -5.27
CA LEU A 10 -1.99 -2.18 -4.96
C LEU A 10 -1.17 -3.27 -4.25
N VAL A 11 0.06 -3.53 -4.71
CA VAL A 11 1.00 -4.43 -4.03
C VAL A 11 1.32 -3.94 -2.62
N GLY A 12 1.55 -2.63 -2.42
CA GLY A 12 1.79 -2.05 -1.10
C GLY A 12 0.59 -2.20 -0.14
N VAL A 13 -0.62 -1.98 -0.64
CA VAL A 13 -1.86 -2.21 0.13
C VAL A 13 -2.00 -3.67 0.52
N VAL A 14 -1.85 -4.59 -0.42
CA VAL A 14 -1.98 -6.03 -0.18
C VAL A 14 -0.90 -6.51 0.80
N PHE A 15 0.35 -6.10 0.61
CA PHE A 15 1.45 -6.44 1.50
C PHE A 15 1.23 -5.91 2.91
N GLY A 16 0.84 -4.64 3.05
CA GLY A 16 0.62 -4.04 4.35
C GLY A 16 -0.57 -4.65 5.10
N MET A 17 -1.68 -4.90 4.41
CA MET A 17 -2.84 -5.59 4.98
C MET A 17 -2.48 -7.03 5.39
N TRP A 18 -1.84 -7.78 4.50
CA TRP A 18 -1.40 -9.14 4.81
C TRP A 18 -0.44 -9.17 6.00
N GLY A 19 0.54 -8.26 6.03
CA GLY A 19 1.51 -8.15 7.11
C GLY A 19 0.86 -7.95 8.48
N ILE A 20 -0.19 -7.12 8.59
CA ILE A 20 -0.90 -6.88 9.85
C ILE A 20 -1.66 -8.12 10.34
N TYR A 21 -2.23 -8.94 9.45
CA TYR A 21 -3.08 -10.06 9.86
C TYR A 21 -2.33 -11.35 10.19
N THR A 22 -1.03 -11.45 9.87
CA THR A 22 -0.20 -12.60 10.25
C THR A 22 0.17 -12.58 11.74
N ASP A 23 0.35 -13.76 12.34
CA ASP A 23 0.76 -13.88 13.75
C ASP A 23 2.14 -13.24 13.99
N ALA A 24 3.07 -13.42 13.03
CA ALA A 24 4.39 -12.80 13.07
C ALA A 24 4.33 -11.26 12.94
N GLY A 25 3.43 -10.74 12.12
CA GLY A 25 3.25 -9.30 11.96
C GLY A 25 2.56 -8.64 13.13
N ARG A 26 1.61 -9.32 13.78
CA ARG A 26 0.99 -8.86 15.05
C ARG A 26 2.01 -8.80 16.18
N ALA A 27 2.82 -9.85 16.37
CA ALA A 27 3.89 -9.84 17.36
C ALA A 27 4.89 -8.70 17.12
N ARG A 28 5.27 -8.45 15.86
CA ARG A 28 6.13 -7.31 15.52
C ARG A 28 5.46 -5.96 15.67
N PHE A 29 4.14 -5.87 15.51
CA PHE A 29 3.39 -4.63 15.74
C PHE A 29 3.48 -4.19 17.20
N ASP A 30 3.37 -5.14 18.13
CA ASP A 30 3.56 -4.90 19.56
C ASP A 30 5.01 -4.49 19.88
N GLU A 31 5.98 -4.94 19.08
CA GLU A 31 7.40 -4.58 19.18
C GLU A 31 7.80 -3.31 18.41
N MET A 32 6.85 -2.56 17.83
CA MET A 32 7.04 -1.40 16.93
C MET A 32 7.69 -1.71 15.56
N ASP A 33 8.15 -2.93 15.30
CA ASP A 33 8.62 -3.40 13.99
C ASP A 33 7.46 -3.68 13.00
N GLY A 34 6.21 -3.72 13.45
CA GLY A 34 5.01 -3.88 12.61
C GLY A 34 4.56 -2.60 11.91
N LEU A 35 5.27 -1.48 12.17
CA LEU A 35 5.03 -0.21 11.47
C LEU A 35 5.27 -0.32 9.96
N TYR A 36 6.19 -1.17 9.50
CA TYR A 36 6.48 -1.33 8.06
C TYR A 36 5.26 -1.79 7.25
N PRO A 37 4.53 -2.86 7.64
CA PRO A 37 3.24 -3.21 7.04
C PRO A 37 2.25 -2.04 6.99
N MET A 38 2.07 -1.31 8.09
CA MET A 38 1.10 -0.21 8.16
C MET A 38 1.47 0.93 7.20
N PHE A 39 2.73 1.35 7.21
CA PHE A 39 3.22 2.40 6.30
C PHE A 39 3.17 1.95 4.84
N SER A 40 3.43 0.67 4.56
CA SER A 40 3.29 0.11 3.22
C SER A 40 1.84 0.17 2.72
N ALA A 41 0.87 -0.19 3.57
CA ALA A 41 -0.55 -0.08 3.22
C ALA A 41 -0.98 1.38 2.98
N LEU A 42 -0.55 2.29 3.87
CA LEU A 42 -0.88 3.72 3.77
C LEU A 42 -0.30 4.34 2.48
N LEU A 43 0.99 4.14 2.24
CA LEU A 43 1.66 4.66 1.04
C LEU A 43 1.09 4.03 -0.23
N GLY A 44 0.79 2.73 -0.18
CA GLY A 44 0.13 2.01 -1.27
C GLY A 44 -1.23 2.60 -1.62
N GLY A 45 -2.06 2.92 -0.62
CA GLY A 45 -3.36 3.55 -0.81
C GLY A 45 -3.24 4.93 -1.45
N ILE A 46 -2.28 5.75 -1.03
CA ILE A 46 -2.00 7.07 -1.63
C ILE A 46 -1.61 6.90 -3.11
N LEU A 47 -0.73 5.95 -3.43
CA LEU A 47 -0.32 5.69 -4.81
C LEU A 47 -1.49 5.24 -5.69
N VAL A 48 -2.40 4.41 -5.17
CA VAL A 48 -3.64 4.04 -5.87
C VAL A 48 -4.47 5.29 -6.18
N LEU A 49 -4.73 6.16 -5.20
CA LEU A 49 -5.51 7.39 -5.41
C LEU A 49 -4.86 8.32 -6.44
N VAL A 50 -3.55 8.57 -6.31
CA VAL A 50 -2.79 9.40 -7.25
C VAL A 50 -2.82 8.79 -8.66
N SER A 51 -2.71 7.47 -8.77
CA SER A 51 -2.74 6.80 -10.07
C SER A 51 -4.08 6.96 -10.79
N ILE A 52 -5.20 6.90 -10.06
CA ILE A 52 -6.54 7.12 -10.62
C ILE A 52 -6.63 8.53 -11.19
N ILE A 53 -6.16 9.53 -10.43
CA ILE A 53 -6.11 10.93 -10.87
C ILE A 53 -5.28 11.05 -12.16
N VAL A 54 -4.06 10.52 -12.17
CA VAL A 54 -3.15 10.59 -13.33
C VAL A 54 -3.74 9.90 -14.55
N ILE A 55 -4.36 8.73 -14.39
CA ILE A 55 -5.01 8.00 -15.49
C ILE A 55 -6.18 8.82 -16.03
N TYR A 56 -7.04 9.34 -15.15
CA TYR A 56 -8.21 10.13 -15.53
C TYR A 56 -7.83 11.36 -16.36
N TYR A 57 -6.86 12.16 -15.89
CA TYR A 57 -6.43 13.37 -16.60
C TYR A 57 -5.67 13.08 -17.90
N ARG A 58 -5.03 11.92 -18.02
CA ARG A 58 -4.34 11.51 -19.25
C ARG A 58 -5.29 10.96 -20.32
N SER A 59 -6.40 10.37 -19.90
CA SER A 59 -7.42 9.81 -20.79
C SER A 59 -8.43 10.86 -21.31
N ARG A 60 -8.29 12.11 -20.88
CA ARG A 60 -9.13 13.24 -21.29
C ARG A 60 -8.37 14.11 -22.28
#